data_AF-A0A915NM95-F1
#
_entry.id   AF-A0A915NM95-F1
#
_cell.length_a   1.000
_cell.length_b   1.000
_cell.length_c   1.000
_cell.angle_alpha   90.00
_cell.angle_beta   90.00
_cell.angle_gamma   90.00
#
_symmetry.space_group_name_H-M   'P 1'
#
loop_
_entity.id
_entity.type
_entity.pdbx_description
1 polymer ?
#
loop_
_entity_poly.entity_id
_entity_poly.type
_entity_poly.pdbx_seq_one_letter_code
_entity_poly.pdbx_strand_id
1 'polypeptide(L)'
;EEFREHLEGMFKAIKKKQNLSLEEAINSMQNLLDSIFDANEMECDQTEYIALCLIRIFDTYLEQIQSYLTCQEPAEDEISEIMEQPLYRFFKTLCRSGEETDTRQFLLSILKKMMEECNRIGYLFLFFLSSIERENNGGGSSGGRSSRLGNNGSSWPSVEQAVETYKTVCQLMDTEWEKQLAKDLEQCSFDDYQLFSHLLVNVLARLTPYGPPTKVMRLICGSMNTRLLSRLMSEIVRENVVLF
;
A
#
# COMPACT_ATOMS: atom_id res chain seq x y z
N GLU A 1 -13.45 23.67 -5.04
CA GLU A 1 -13.94 23.26 -6.36
C GLU A 1 -12.97 22.35 -7.10
N GLU A 2 -11.68 22.71 -7.17
CA GLU A 2 -10.66 21.95 -7.89
C GLU A 2 -10.53 20.46 -7.48
N PHE A 3 -10.36 20.16 -6.19
CA PHE A 3 -10.29 18.76 -5.71
C PHE A 3 -11.53 17.94 -6.05
N ARG A 4 -12.71 18.59 -6.03
CA ARG A 4 -13.99 17.93 -6.31
C ARG A 4 -14.08 17.50 -7.76
N GLU A 5 -13.61 18.31 -8.70
CA GLU A 5 -13.62 17.97 -10.12
C GLU A 5 -12.76 16.73 -10.40
N HIS A 6 -11.58 16.63 -9.77
CA HIS A 6 -10.71 15.46 -9.90
C HIS A 6 -11.34 14.20 -9.27
N LEU A 7 -11.94 14.31 -8.09
CA LEU A 7 -12.65 13.20 -7.44
C LEU A 7 -13.87 12.72 -8.25
N GLU A 8 -14.66 13.64 -8.80
CA GLU A 8 -15.80 13.30 -9.67
C GLU A 8 -15.36 12.65 -10.99
N GLY A 9 -14.28 13.15 -11.58
CA GLY A 9 -13.65 12.56 -12.77
C GLY A 9 -13.22 11.12 -12.52
N MET A 10 -12.49 10.89 -11.42
CA MET A 10 -12.04 9.57 -11.00
C MET A 10 -13.21 8.62 -10.73
N PHE A 11 -14.24 9.08 -10.02
CA PHE A 11 -15.43 8.28 -9.75
C PHE A 11 -16.16 7.85 -11.02
N LYS A 12 -16.34 8.76 -11.98
CA LYS A 12 -16.96 8.46 -13.28
C LYS A 12 -16.13 7.45 -14.07
N ALA A 13 -14.81 7.59 -14.04
CA ALA A 13 -13.89 6.70 -14.72
C ALA A 13 -13.98 5.28 -14.14
N ILE A 14 -13.80 5.11 -12.83
CA ILE A 14 -13.87 3.79 -12.15
C ILE A 14 -15.22 3.10 -12.35
N LYS A 15 -16.32 3.86 -12.43
CA LYS A 15 -17.66 3.31 -12.67
C LYS A 15 -17.86 2.76 -14.09
N LYS A 16 -17.14 3.26 -15.10
CA LYS A 16 -17.32 2.87 -16.51
C LYS A 16 -16.79 1.46 -16.84
N LYS A 17 -15.96 0.85 -15.98
CA LYS A 17 -15.45 -0.54 -16.12
C LYS A 17 -14.86 -0.88 -17.51
N GLN A 18 -14.04 0.01 -18.08
CA GLN A 18 -13.32 -0.21 -19.34
C GLN A 18 -11.82 0.14 -19.17
N ASN A 19 -10.91 -0.47 -19.94
CA ASN A 19 -9.46 -0.22 -19.79
C ASN A 19 -9.09 1.26 -20.00
N LEU A 20 -9.71 1.94 -20.97
CA LEU A 20 -9.57 3.40 -21.15
C LEU A 20 -10.01 4.20 -19.92
N SER A 21 -10.96 3.66 -19.13
CA SER A 21 -11.42 4.30 -17.89
C SER A 21 -10.45 4.12 -16.72
N LEU A 22 -9.53 3.15 -16.78
CA LEU A 22 -8.51 3.01 -15.76
C LEU A 22 -7.43 4.09 -15.92
N GLU A 23 -6.94 4.33 -17.13
CA GLU A 23 -6.01 5.42 -17.41
C GLU A 23 -6.62 6.79 -17.05
N GLU A 24 -7.90 7.02 -17.36
CA GLU A 24 -8.63 8.22 -16.93
C GLU A 24 -8.64 8.37 -15.40
N ALA A 25 -8.83 7.27 -14.65
CA ALA A 25 -8.82 7.29 -13.20
C ALA A 25 -7.42 7.56 -12.63
N ILE A 26 -6.38 6.98 -13.22
CA ILE A 26 -4.98 7.21 -12.85
C ILE A 26 -4.60 8.67 -13.09
N ASN A 27 -4.95 9.23 -14.25
CA ASN A 27 -4.70 10.64 -14.55
C ASN A 27 -5.48 11.57 -13.61
N SER A 28 -6.73 11.23 -13.28
CA SER A 28 -7.52 12.00 -12.30
C SER A 28 -6.90 11.96 -10.91
N MET A 29 -6.30 10.83 -10.52
CA MET A 29 -5.57 10.70 -9.26
C MET A 29 -4.28 11.53 -9.27
N GLN A 30 -3.53 11.53 -10.37
CA GLN A 30 -2.33 12.33 -10.48
C GLN A 30 -2.67 13.83 -10.42
N ASN A 31 -3.70 14.28 -11.14
CA ASN A 31 -4.15 15.67 -11.09
C ASN A 31 -4.61 16.06 -9.67
N LEU A 32 -5.32 15.17 -8.96
CA LEU A 32 -5.69 15.40 -7.56
C LEU A 32 -4.45 15.59 -6.67
N LEU A 33 -3.43 14.75 -6.85
CA LEU A 33 -2.18 14.86 -6.11
C LEU A 33 -1.46 16.16 -6.42
N ASP A 34 -1.36 16.53 -7.70
CA ASP A 34 -0.72 17.76 -8.13
C ASP A 34 -1.44 19.00 -7.55
N SER A 35 -2.78 19.04 -7.54
CA SER A 35 -3.54 20.09 -6.87
C SER A 35 -3.31 20.11 -5.34
N ILE A 36 -3.08 18.96 -4.70
CA ILE A 36 -2.71 18.91 -3.27
C ILE A 36 -1.30 19.46 -3.05
N PHE A 37 -0.38 19.23 -3.99
CA PHE A 37 0.97 19.82 -3.94
C PHE A 37 0.97 21.33 -4.15
N ASP A 38 0.09 21.82 -5.03
CA ASP A 38 -0.08 23.25 -5.31
C ASP A 38 -0.91 23.99 -4.24
N ALA A 39 -1.59 23.25 -3.36
CA ALA A 39 -2.33 23.82 -2.25
C ALA A 39 -1.38 24.36 -1.18
N ASN A 40 -1.31 25.69 -1.03
CA ASN A 40 -0.49 26.34 0.00
C ASN A 40 -0.98 25.99 1.42
N GLU A 41 -2.29 25.85 1.63
CA GLU A 41 -2.89 25.49 2.91
C GLU A 41 -4.13 24.61 2.67
N MET A 42 -4.29 23.56 3.46
CA MET A 42 -5.49 22.73 3.49
C MET A 42 -6.03 22.64 4.91
N GLU A 43 -7.33 22.88 5.05
CA GLU A 43 -8.01 22.69 6.33
C GLU A 43 -8.19 21.19 6.63
N CYS A 44 -8.29 20.85 7.92
CA CYS A 44 -8.51 19.48 8.36
C CYS A 44 -9.75 18.86 7.70
N ASP A 45 -10.86 19.59 7.67
CA ASP A 45 -12.12 19.17 7.04
C ASP A 45 -11.96 18.80 5.56
N GLN A 46 -11.08 19.50 4.83
CA GLN A 46 -10.82 19.21 3.42
C GLN A 46 -10.04 17.90 3.26
N THR A 47 -9.02 17.68 4.09
CA THR A 47 -8.26 16.41 4.08
C THR A 47 -9.16 15.22 4.43
N GLU A 48 -10.05 15.38 5.41
CA GLU A 48 -11.01 14.35 5.79
C GLU A 48 -12.02 14.07 4.68
N TYR A 49 -12.56 15.12 4.05
CA TYR A 49 -13.51 14.97 2.94
C TYR A 49 -12.87 14.21 1.76
N ILE A 50 -11.64 14.56 1.39
CA ILE A 50 -10.89 13.84 0.33
C ILE A 50 -10.72 12.37 0.71
N ALA A 51 -10.30 12.07 1.94
CA ALA A 51 -10.14 10.69 2.42
C ALA A 51 -11.43 9.88 2.29
N LEU A 52 -12.56 10.41 2.74
CA LEU A 52 -13.87 9.74 2.67
C LEU A 52 -14.33 9.52 1.22
N CYS A 53 -14.11 10.51 0.34
CA CYS A 53 -14.38 10.35 -1.08
C CYS A 53 -13.52 9.25 -1.71
N LEU A 54 -12.21 9.24 -1.44
CA LEU A 54 -11.30 8.23 -1.96
C LEU A 54 -11.68 6.82 -1.49
N ILE A 55 -12.04 6.65 -0.21
CA ILE A 55 -12.55 5.36 0.30
C ILE A 55 -13.75 4.91 -0.52
N ARG A 56 -14.73 5.81 -0.74
CA ARG A 56 -15.95 5.45 -1.46
C ARG A 56 -15.71 5.14 -2.94
N ILE A 57 -14.78 5.85 -3.57
CA ILE A 57 -14.35 5.62 -4.94
C ILE A 57 -13.65 4.27 -5.06
N PHE A 58 -12.75 3.97 -4.12
CA PHE A 58 -11.97 2.74 -4.13
C PHE A 58 -12.78 1.53 -3.69
N ASP A 59 -13.85 1.67 -2.90
CA ASP A 59 -14.68 0.56 -2.41
C ASP A 59 -15.06 -0.43 -3.53
N THR A 60 -15.51 0.09 -4.69
CA THR A 60 -15.90 -0.71 -5.86
C THR A 60 -14.72 -1.43 -6.53
N TYR A 61 -13.52 -0.87 -6.38
CA TYR A 61 -12.26 -1.40 -6.91
C TYR A 61 -11.60 -2.39 -5.93
N LEU A 62 -11.66 -2.12 -4.63
CA LEU A 62 -11.10 -2.97 -3.57
C LEU A 62 -11.77 -4.35 -3.52
N GLU A 63 -13.07 -4.42 -3.79
CA GLU A 63 -13.78 -5.70 -3.94
C GLU A 63 -13.23 -6.55 -5.10
N GLN A 64 -12.72 -5.91 -6.16
CA GLN A 64 -12.19 -6.62 -7.34
C GLN A 64 -10.77 -7.14 -7.10
N ILE A 65 -9.92 -6.37 -6.40
CA ILE A 65 -8.57 -6.83 -6.01
C ILE A 65 -8.65 -8.09 -5.15
N GLN A 66 -9.59 -8.14 -4.18
CA GLN A 66 -9.79 -9.32 -3.32
C GLN A 66 -10.14 -10.57 -4.12
N SER A 67 -10.90 -10.45 -5.21
CA SER A 67 -11.21 -11.61 -6.07
C SER A 67 -10.04 -12.04 -6.95
N TYR A 68 -9.10 -11.15 -7.25
CA TYR A 68 -7.97 -11.42 -8.14
C TYR A 68 -6.82 -12.14 -7.41
N LEU A 69 -6.56 -11.77 -6.16
CA LEU A 69 -5.50 -12.34 -5.33
C LEU A 69 -5.85 -13.72 -4.74
N THR A 70 -7.10 -14.16 -4.86
CA THR A 70 -7.65 -15.39 -4.25
C THR A 70 -7.62 -16.63 -5.14
N CYS A 71 -7.36 -16.50 -6.44
CA CYS A 71 -7.47 -17.63 -7.36
C CYS A 71 -6.16 -18.42 -7.53
N GLN A 72 -5.00 -17.74 -7.63
CA GLN A 72 -3.64 -18.31 -7.70
C GLN A 72 -2.62 -17.24 -7.27
N GLU A 73 -1.36 -17.60 -6.98
CA GLU A 73 -0.31 -16.59 -6.77
C GLU A 73 -0.18 -15.78 -8.07
N PRO A 74 -0.52 -14.47 -8.05
CA PRO A 74 -0.65 -13.68 -9.27
C PRO A 74 0.71 -13.60 -9.98
N ALA A 75 0.65 -13.61 -11.31
CA ALA A 75 1.84 -13.46 -12.15
C ALA A 75 2.48 -12.08 -11.91
N GLU A 76 3.78 -11.96 -12.18
CA GLU A 76 4.51 -10.71 -11.93
C GLU A 76 3.89 -9.52 -12.67
N ASP A 77 3.53 -9.72 -13.94
CA ASP A 77 2.89 -8.70 -14.77
C ASP A 77 1.55 -8.21 -14.19
N GLU A 78 0.78 -9.09 -13.55
CA GLU A 78 -0.51 -8.76 -12.94
C GLU A 78 -0.33 -7.90 -11.68
N ILE A 79 0.71 -8.19 -10.89
CA ILE A 79 1.05 -7.40 -9.71
C ILE A 79 1.48 -6.01 -10.15
N SER A 80 2.33 -5.90 -11.18
CA SER A 80 2.74 -4.60 -11.72
C SER A 80 1.55 -3.78 -12.21
N GLU A 81 0.55 -4.41 -12.87
CA GLU A 81 -0.69 -3.74 -13.27
C GLU A 81 -1.53 -3.26 -12.07
N ILE A 82 -1.67 -4.10 -11.03
CA ILE A 82 -2.35 -3.71 -9.79
C ILE A 82 -1.66 -2.49 -9.16
N MET A 83 -0.33 -2.45 -9.19
CA MET A 83 0.46 -1.39 -8.56
C MET A 83 0.42 -0.05 -9.28
N GLU A 84 -0.14 0.02 -10.49
CA GLU A 84 -0.39 1.29 -11.20
C GLU A 84 -1.75 1.90 -10.88
N GLN A 85 -2.59 1.19 -10.11
CA GLN A 85 -3.94 1.63 -9.80
C GLN A 85 -3.93 2.88 -8.89
N PRO A 86 -4.99 3.71 -8.93
CA PRO A 86 -5.03 5.01 -8.25
C PRO A 86 -4.63 4.99 -6.77
N LEU A 87 -5.04 3.96 -6.02
CA LEU A 87 -4.68 3.80 -4.60
C LEU A 87 -3.17 3.59 -4.40
N TYR A 88 -2.54 2.73 -5.22
CA TYR A 88 -1.10 2.50 -5.11
C TYR A 88 -0.30 3.68 -5.66
N ARG A 89 -0.85 4.43 -6.61
CA ARG A 89 -0.29 5.72 -7.04
C ARG A 89 -0.25 6.72 -5.89
N PHE A 90 -1.32 6.81 -5.10
CA PHE A 90 -1.34 7.60 -3.86
C PHE A 90 -0.23 7.16 -2.90
N PHE A 91 -0.08 5.87 -2.63
CA PHE A 91 0.96 5.35 -1.74
C PHE A 91 2.38 5.64 -2.25
N LYS A 92 2.64 5.44 -3.54
CA LYS A 92 3.93 5.77 -4.19
C LYS A 92 4.27 7.25 -3.99
N THR A 93 3.32 8.14 -4.27
CA THR A 93 3.52 9.59 -4.13
C THR A 93 3.74 9.99 -2.67
N LEU A 94 2.94 9.48 -1.74
CA LEU A 94 3.12 9.74 -0.31
C LEU A 94 4.49 9.29 0.18
N CYS A 95 4.92 8.06 -0.11
CA CYS A 95 6.21 7.54 0.37
C CYS A 95 7.41 8.31 -0.23
N ARG A 96 7.23 8.94 -1.39
CA ARG A 96 8.27 9.75 -2.06
C ARG A 96 8.26 11.23 -1.65
N SER A 97 7.18 11.71 -1.05
CA SER A 97 7.11 13.08 -0.55
C SER A 97 8.18 13.30 0.53
N GLY A 98 8.91 14.42 0.45
CA GLY A 98 9.98 14.75 1.39
C GLY A 98 9.45 14.89 2.82
N GLU A 99 10.25 14.46 3.81
CA GLU A 99 9.82 14.34 5.21
C GLU A 99 9.31 15.65 5.84
N GLU A 100 9.79 16.80 5.37
CA GLU A 100 9.52 18.12 5.98
C GLU A 100 8.52 19.00 5.22
N THR A 101 7.82 18.49 4.19
CA THR A 101 6.89 19.34 3.43
C THR A 101 5.50 19.36 4.07
N ASP A 102 4.87 20.53 4.13
CA ASP A 102 3.46 20.68 4.56
C ASP A 102 2.52 19.80 3.73
N THR A 103 2.86 19.62 2.45
CA THR A 103 2.16 18.73 1.52
C THR A 103 2.19 17.26 1.96
N ARG A 104 3.32 16.78 2.52
CA ARG A 104 3.40 15.43 3.08
C ARG A 104 2.45 15.28 4.27
N GLN A 105 2.29 16.31 5.09
CA GLN A 105 1.37 16.28 6.23
C GLN A 105 -0.09 16.16 5.77
N PHE A 106 -0.48 16.83 4.67
CA PHE A 106 -1.81 16.65 4.09
C PHE A 106 -2.03 15.22 3.59
N LEU A 107 -1.07 14.65 2.87
CA LEU A 107 -1.16 13.27 2.39
C LEU A 107 -1.18 12.24 3.53
N LEU A 108 -0.39 12.46 4.58
CA LEU A 108 -0.41 11.63 5.80
C LEU A 108 -1.75 11.74 6.52
N SER A 109 -2.34 12.93 6.59
CA SER A 109 -3.67 13.16 7.20
C SER A 109 -4.77 12.46 6.41
N ILE A 110 -4.69 12.49 5.07
CA ILE A 110 -5.60 11.74 4.20
C ILE A 110 -5.46 10.23 4.46
N LEU A 111 -4.22 9.69 4.45
CA LEU A 111 -4.01 8.26 4.69
C LEU A 111 -4.44 7.82 6.10
N LYS A 112 -4.13 8.63 7.12
CA LYS A 112 -4.59 8.44 8.50
C LYS A 112 -6.11 8.25 8.52
N LYS A 113 -6.85 9.23 7.98
CA LYS A 113 -8.31 9.18 7.96
C LYS A 113 -8.84 7.99 7.17
N MET A 114 -8.18 7.63 6.06
CA MET A 114 -8.53 6.43 5.30
C MET A 114 -8.36 5.13 6.11
N MET A 115 -7.29 5.00 6.90
CA MET A 115 -7.04 3.84 7.76
C MET A 115 -7.96 3.78 8.98
N GLU A 116 -8.39 4.92 9.51
CA GLU A 116 -9.37 5.00 10.60
C GLU A 116 -10.76 4.54 10.16
N GLU A 117 -11.17 4.90 8.94
CA GLU A 117 -12.52 4.65 8.42
C GLU A 117 -12.65 3.33 7.64
N CYS A 118 -11.55 2.82 7.06
CA CYS A 118 -11.56 1.59 6.27
C CYS A 118 -10.40 0.65 6.66
N ASN A 119 -10.74 -0.41 7.38
CA ASN A 119 -9.77 -1.40 7.87
C ASN A 119 -9.00 -2.12 6.74
N ARG A 120 -9.46 -2.04 5.49
CA ARG A 120 -8.78 -2.64 4.34
C ARG A 120 -7.52 -1.89 3.93
N ILE A 121 -7.49 -0.58 4.15
CA ILE A 121 -6.40 0.29 3.67
C ILE A 121 -5.07 -0.11 4.32
N GLY A 122 -5.07 -0.47 5.61
CA GLY A 122 -3.86 -0.86 6.32
C GLY A 122 -3.16 -2.06 5.69
N TYR A 123 -3.87 -3.17 5.49
CA TYR A 123 -3.24 -4.35 4.88
C TYR A 123 -2.94 -4.19 3.38
N LEU A 124 -3.66 -3.32 2.67
CA LEU A 124 -3.31 -2.97 1.28
C LEU A 124 -2.02 -2.13 1.21
N PHE A 125 -1.77 -1.29 2.21
CA PHE A 125 -0.48 -0.62 2.36
C PHE A 125 0.64 -1.63 2.68
N LEU A 126 0.37 -2.64 3.51
CA LEU A 126 1.32 -3.74 3.73
C LEU A 126 1.60 -4.54 2.44
N PHE A 127 0.60 -4.71 1.58
CA PHE A 127 0.78 -5.32 0.27
C PHE A 127 1.64 -4.47 -0.66
N PHE A 128 1.43 -3.15 -0.68
CA PHE A 128 2.30 -2.21 -1.36
C PHE A 128 3.75 -2.34 -0.89
N LEU A 129 3.99 -2.36 0.43
CA LEU A 129 5.31 -2.55 1.03
C LEU A 129 6.00 -3.83 0.54
N SER A 130 5.27 -4.94 0.47
CA SER A 130 5.81 -6.22 0.01
C SER A 130 6.21 -6.24 -1.48
N SER A 131 5.67 -5.31 -2.27
CA SER A 131 5.90 -5.25 -3.72
C SER A 131 7.10 -4.38 -4.11
N ILE A 132 7.54 -3.47 -3.24
CA ILE A 132 8.64 -2.52 -3.51
C ILE A 132 9.95 -3.24 -3.87
N GLU A 133 10.34 -4.27 -3.12
CA GLU A 133 11.59 -5.00 -3.39
C GLU A 133 11.52 -5.83 -4.65
N ARG A 134 10.34 -6.37 -4.99
CA ARG A 134 10.16 -7.17 -6.21
C ARG A 134 10.46 -6.31 -7.44
N GLU A 135 9.99 -5.07 -7.42
CA GLU A 135 10.19 -4.11 -8.49
C GLU A 135 11.61 -3.52 -8.50
N ASN A 136 12.18 -3.26 -7.34
CA ASN A 136 13.57 -2.78 -7.24
C ASN A 136 14.60 -3.86 -7.63
N ASN A 137 14.31 -5.14 -7.37
CA ASN A 137 15.17 -6.27 -7.73
C ASN A 137 14.88 -6.85 -9.13
N GLY A 138 13.69 -6.60 -9.68
CA GLY A 138 13.23 -7.05 -11.01
C GLY A 138 13.86 -6.32 -12.20
N GLY A 139 14.70 -5.31 -11.97
CA GLY A 139 15.44 -4.57 -13.01
C GLY A 139 16.51 -5.38 -13.78
N GLY A 140 16.45 -6.70 -13.71
CA GLY A 140 17.45 -7.64 -14.23
C GLY A 140 17.05 -8.45 -15.46
N SER A 141 16.03 -8.10 -16.25
CA SER A 141 15.74 -8.88 -17.48
C SER A 141 15.08 -8.18 -18.68
N SER A 142 14.80 -6.88 -18.65
CA SER A 142 14.30 -6.16 -19.84
C SER A 142 15.32 -5.12 -20.32
N GLY A 143 16.02 -5.48 -21.40
CA GLY A 143 17.04 -4.65 -22.04
C GLY A 143 16.49 -3.30 -22.52
N GLY A 144 16.76 -2.25 -21.75
CA GLY A 144 16.57 -0.86 -22.14
C GLY A 144 17.78 -0.05 -21.68
N ARG A 145 18.58 0.42 -22.62
CA ARG A 145 19.72 1.31 -22.36
C ARG A 145 19.21 2.56 -21.64
N SER A 146 19.58 2.75 -20.38
CA SER A 146 19.64 4.10 -19.81
C SER A 146 20.84 4.25 -18.89
N SER A 147 21.53 5.33 -19.19
CA SER A 147 22.87 5.69 -18.80
C SER A 147 22.98 6.11 -17.34
N ARG A 148 24.14 5.79 -16.77
CA ARG A 148 24.78 6.46 -15.63
C ARG A 148 24.58 7.97 -15.68
N LEU A 149 23.76 8.51 -14.79
CA LEU A 149 23.77 9.88 -14.25
C LEU A 149 22.88 9.86 -12.99
N GLY A 150 23.27 10.62 -11.96
CA GLY A 150 22.87 10.40 -10.57
C GLY A 150 21.38 10.47 -10.22
N ASN A 151 21.04 9.71 -9.16
CA ASN A 151 20.12 10.08 -8.08
C ASN A 151 18.78 10.78 -8.48
N ASN A 152 17.82 10.02 -9.02
CA ASN A 152 16.34 10.19 -8.94
C ASN A 152 15.66 9.50 -10.15
N GLY A 153 15.67 8.17 -10.22
CA GLY A 153 15.20 7.44 -11.41
C GLY A 153 14.28 6.23 -11.19
N SER A 154 14.04 5.78 -9.96
CA SER A 154 13.05 4.73 -9.72
C SER A 154 11.66 5.36 -9.60
N SER A 155 10.67 4.83 -10.32
CA SER A 155 9.26 5.16 -10.11
C SER A 155 8.82 4.86 -8.67
N TRP A 156 9.48 3.87 -8.06
CA TRP A 156 9.20 3.28 -6.76
C TRP A 156 9.97 3.95 -5.60
N PRO A 157 9.35 4.11 -4.41
CA PRO A 157 10.05 4.53 -3.18
C PRO A 157 11.01 3.46 -2.68
N SER A 158 11.90 3.82 -1.75
CA SER A 158 12.68 2.81 -1.00
C SER A 158 11.79 2.09 0.02
N VAL A 159 12.20 0.88 0.43
CA VAL A 159 11.49 0.11 1.47
C VAL A 159 11.47 0.87 2.79
N GLU A 160 12.59 1.50 3.13
CA GLU A 160 12.77 2.29 4.36
C GLU A 160 11.77 3.46 4.40
N GLN A 161 11.63 4.21 3.31
CA GLN A 161 10.68 5.32 3.20
C GLN A 161 9.23 4.87 3.42
N ALA A 162 8.86 3.74 2.83
CA ALA A 162 7.50 3.23 2.95
C ALA A 162 7.23 2.66 4.35
N VAL A 163 8.19 1.97 4.97
CA VAL A 163 8.09 1.48 6.36
C VAL A 163 7.98 2.66 7.33
N GLU A 164 8.78 3.69 7.15
CA GLU A 164 8.73 4.89 7.99
C GLU A 164 7.40 5.63 7.82
N THR A 165 6.88 5.70 6.59
CA THR A 165 5.55 6.26 6.31
C THR A 165 4.45 5.49 7.06
N TYR A 166 4.48 4.15 7.04
CA TYR A 166 3.52 3.34 7.80
C TYR A 166 3.60 3.61 9.31
N LYS A 167 4.82 3.64 9.88
CA LYS A 167 5.03 3.95 11.30
C LYS A 167 4.57 5.35 11.66
N THR A 168 4.86 6.34 10.82
CA THR A 168 4.43 7.73 10.98
C THR A 168 2.91 7.82 11.04
N VAL A 169 2.19 7.17 10.12
CA VAL A 169 0.72 7.17 10.14
C VAL A 169 0.17 6.49 11.39
N CYS A 170 0.77 5.38 11.84
CA CYS A 170 0.37 4.73 13.10
C CYS A 170 0.52 5.69 14.29
N GLN A 171 1.62 6.45 14.36
CA GLN A 171 1.82 7.47 15.39
C GLN A 171 0.77 8.58 15.31
N LEU A 172 0.42 9.03 14.11
CA LEU A 172 -0.64 10.05 13.92
C LEU A 172 -2.04 9.55 14.33
N MET A 173 -2.26 8.23 14.33
CA MET A 173 -3.48 7.57 14.84
C MET A 173 -3.40 7.26 16.35
N ASP A 174 -2.39 7.78 17.06
CA ASP A 174 -2.13 7.51 18.48
C ASP A 174 -2.04 6.01 18.81
N THR A 175 -1.55 5.20 17.86
CA THR A 175 -1.48 3.74 17.98
C THR A 175 -0.04 3.25 17.76
N GLU A 176 0.43 2.35 18.62
CA GLU A 176 1.72 1.69 18.39
C GLU A 176 1.68 0.88 17.09
N TRP A 177 2.68 1.07 16.22
CA TRP A 177 2.74 0.42 14.91
C TRP A 177 2.61 -1.11 14.99
N GLU A 178 3.12 -1.75 16.04
CA GLU A 178 2.99 -3.19 16.26
C GLU A 178 1.52 -3.63 16.52
N LYS A 179 0.76 -2.80 17.25
CA LYS A 179 -0.66 -3.05 17.51
C LYS A 179 -1.47 -2.86 16.23
N GLN A 180 -1.17 -1.83 15.46
CA GLN A 180 -1.82 -1.58 14.18
C GLN A 180 -1.49 -2.67 13.15
N LEU A 181 -0.22 -3.11 13.09
CA LEU A 181 0.21 -4.21 12.24
C LEU A 181 -0.54 -5.50 12.54
N ALA A 182 -0.68 -5.84 13.82
CA ALA A 182 -1.46 -7.01 14.22
C ALA A 182 -2.93 -6.89 13.81
N LYS A 183 -3.54 -5.71 13.96
CA LYS A 183 -4.92 -5.43 13.54
C LYS A 183 -5.10 -5.57 12.04
N ASP A 184 -4.19 -5.00 11.25
CA ASP A 184 -4.25 -5.04 9.79
C ASP A 184 -4.08 -6.47 9.26
N LEU A 185 -3.13 -7.23 9.82
CA LEU A 185 -2.93 -8.64 9.47
C LEU A 185 -4.10 -9.52 9.90
N GLU A 186 -4.67 -9.27 11.08
CA GLU A 186 -5.86 -9.98 11.57
C GLU A 186 -7.04 -9.73 10.64
N GLN A 187 -7.31 -8.47 10.28
CA GLN A 187 -8.34 -8.12 9.31
C GLN A 187 -8.10 -8.78 7.95
N CYS A 188 -6.85 -8.75 7.47
CA CYS A 188 -6.48 -9.42 6.23
C CYS A 188 -6.75 -10.93 6.29
N SER A 189 -6.48 -11.59 7.42
CA SER A 189 -6.74 -13.01 7.59
C SER A 189 -8.22 -13.38 7.49
N PHE A 190 -9.12 -12.47 7.89
CA PHE A 190 -10.57 -12.63 7.76
C PHE A 190 -11.06 -12.33 6.34
N ASP A 191 -10.52 -11.29 5.71
CA ASP A 191 -10.97 -10.81 4.40
C ASP A 191 -10.40 -11.65 3.24
N ASP A 192 -9.11 -11.99 3.29
CA ASP A 192 -8.38 -12.73 2.26
C ASP A 192 -7.19 -13.49 2.86
N TYR A 193 -7.41 -14.78 3.15
CA TYR A 193 -6.37 -15.64 3.73
C TYR A 193 -5.15 -15.82 2.80
N GLN A 194 -5.32 -15.80 1.48
CA GLN A 194 -4.20 -15.99 0.55
C GLN A 194 -3.28 -14.77 0.58
N LEU A 195 -3.84 -13.57 0.48
CA LEU A 195 -3.11 -12.33 0.66
C LEU A 195 -2.45 -12.29 2.04
N PHE A 196 -3.18 -12.61 3.11
CA PHE A 196 -2.62 -12.69 4.45
C PHE A 196 -1.39 -13.60 4.53
N SER A 197 -1.46 -14.80 3.93
CA SER A 197 -0.34 -15.75 3.92
C SER A 197 0.90 -15.21 3.19
N HIS A 198 0.68 -14.42 2.13
CA HIS A 198 1.75 -13.73 1.40
C HIS A 198 2.33 -12.57 2.20
N LEU A 199 1.47 -11.74 2.79
CA LEU A 199 1.85 -10.58 3.60
C LEU A 199 2.61 -11.00 4.84
N LEU A 200 2.14 -12.02 5.56
CA LEU A 200 2.72 -12.42 6.84
C LEU A 200 4.21 -12.72 6.71
N VAL A 201 4.59 -13.49 5.69
CA VAL A 201 5.98 -13.86 5.42
C VAL A 201 6.82 -12.60 5.09
N ASN A 202 6.26 -11.71 4.28
CA ASN A 202 6.91 -10.48 3.85
C ASN A 202 7.07 -9.44 4.97
N VAL A 203 6.06 -9.34 5.85
CA VAL A 203 6.07 -8.49 7.04
C VAL A 203 7.10 -8.99 8.03
N LEU A 204 7.15 -10.30 8.25
CA LEU A 204 8.11 -10.89 9.18
C LEU A 204 9.56 -10.60 8.80
N ALA A 205 9.86 -10.64 7.50
CA ALA A 205 11.19 -10.34 7.00
C ALA A 205 11.59 -8.86 7.12
N ARG A 206 10.63 -7.92 7.07
CA ARG A 206 10.92 -6.48 6.91
C ARG A 206 10.64 -5.64 8.13
N LEU A 207 9.47 -5.82 8.73
CA LEU A 207 8.99 -5.00 9.83
C LEU A 207 9.45 -5.56 11.19
N THR A 208 9.81 -6.85 11.24
CA THR A 208 10.16 -7.53 12.49
C THR A 208 11.50 -8.26 12.39
N PRO A 209 12.62 -7.56 12.10
CA PRO A 209 13.94 -8.19 11.96
C PRO A 209 14.43 -8.87 13.25
N TYR A 210 13.89 -8.46 14.41
CA TYR A 210 14.20 -9.02 15.73
C TYR A 210 13.13 -10.00 16.25
N GLY A 211 12.25 -10.46 15.37
CA GLY A 211 11.15 -11.36 15.72
C GLY A 211 9.80 -10.67 15.85
N PRO A 212 8.69 -11.40 15.62
CA PRO A 212 7.35 -10.84 15.62
C PRO A 212 6.89 -10.39 17.02
N PRO A 213 6.12 -9.29 17.12
CA PRO A 213 5.39 -8.95 18.33
C PRO A 213 4.50 -10.11 18.78
N THR A 214 4.31 -10.28 20.09
CA THR A 214 3.56 -11.42 20.66
C THR A 214 2.16 -11.58 20.06
N LYS A 215 1.50 -10.48 19.69
CA LYS A 215 0.18 -10.53 19.03
C LYS A 215 0.26 -11.12 17.62
N VAL A 216 1.26 -10.72 16.83
CA VAL A 216 1.51 -11.29 15.50
C VAL A 216 1.88 -12.77 15.62
N MET A 217 2.69 -13.14 16.62
CA MET A 217 3.02 -14.55 16.87
C MET A 217 1.79 -15.40 17.21
N ARG A 218 0.86 -14.90 18.03
CA ARG A 218 -0.41 -15.58 18.30
C ARG A 218 -1.25 -15.73 17.04
N LEU A 219 -1.29 -14.69 16.20
CA LEU A 219 -1.99 -14.73 14.93
C LEU A 219 -1.41 -15.83 14.03
N ILE A 220 -0.08 -15.88 13.87
CA ILE A 220 0.63 -16.94 13.13
C ILE A 220 0.21 -18.33 13.64
N CYS A 221 0.26 -18.55 14.95
CA CYS A 221 -0.11 -19.84 15.54
C CYS A 221 -1.60 -20.17 15.33
N GLY A 222 -2.49 -19.18 15.38
CA GLY A 222 -3.93 -19.36 15.20
C GLY A 222 -4.37 -19.56 13.76
N SER A 223 -3.63 -18.98 12.81
CA SER A 223 -3.94 -19.04 11.37
C SER A 223 -3.11 -20.11 10.63
N MET A 224 -2.31 -20.92 11.33
CA MET A 224 -1.34 -21.80 10.69
C MET A 224 -2.00 -22.92 9.88
N ASN A 225 -1.72 -22.96 8.57
CA ASN A 225 -2.04 -24.10 7.71
C ASN A 225 -0.79 -24.69 7.06
N THR A 226 -0.92 -25.85 6.42
CA THR A 226 0.23 -26.59 5.84
C THR A 226 0.98 -25.79 4.77
N ARG A 227 0.29 -24.95 4.00
CA ARG A 227 0.91 -24.09 2.97
C ARG A 227 1.68 -22.92 3.59
N LEU A 228 1.07 -22.22 4.55
CA LEU A 228 1.70 -21.13 5.28
C LEU A 228 2.92 -21.63 6.04
N LEU A 229 2.81 -22.78 6.71
CA LEU A 229 3.92 -23.42 7.40
C LEU A 229 5.07 -23.75 6.44
N SER A 230 4.78 -24.35 5.28
CA SER A 230 5.82 -24.66 4.28
C SER A 230 6.52 -23.39 3.77
N ARG A 231 5.77 -22.31 3.53
CA ARG A 231 6.33 -21.02 3.05
C ARG A 231 7.17 -20.35 4.13
N LEU A 232 6.66 -20.32 5.36
CA LEU A 232 7.34 -19.77 6.52
C LEU A 232 8.65 -20.53 6.80
N MET A 233 8.62 -21.86 6.77
CA MET A 233 9.81 -22.70 6.93
C MET A 233 10.85 -22.44 5.84
N SER A 234 10.41 -22.26 4.58
CA SER A 234 11.32 -21.91 3.47
C SER A 234 12.05 -20.60 3.75
N GLU A 235 11.36 -19.57 4.23
CA GLU A 235 11.98 -18.27 4.51
C GLU A 235 12.82 -18.25 5.79
N ILE A 236 12.48 -19.05 6.80
CA ILE A 236 13.33 -19.26 7.98
C ILE A 236 14.65 -19.94 7.57
N VAL A 237 14.58 -20.98 6.73
CA VAL A 237 15.78 -21.68 6.21
C VAL A 237 16.65 -20.76 5.37
N ARG A 238 16.06 -19.77 4.68
CA ARG A 238 16.77 -18.74 3.93
C ARG A 238 17.31 -17.60 4.80
N GLU A 239 17.11 -17.66 6.11
CA GLU A 239 17.49 -16.61 7.08
C GLU A 239 16.81 -15.25 6.83
N ASN A 240 15.73 -15.23 6.04
CA ASN A 240 14.96 -14.02 5.76
C ASN A 240 13.96 -13.70 6.87
N VAL A 241 13.57 -14.68 7.68
CA VAL A 241 12.60 -14.54 8.77
C VAL A 241 13.18 -15.10 10.06
N VAL A 242 13.16 -14.27 11.11
CA VAL A 242 13.48 -14.68 12.48
C VAL A 242 12.18 -14.76 13.27
N LEU A 243 11.89 -15.91 13.89
CA LEU A 243 10.73 -16.08 14.76
C LEU A 243 11.08 -16.03 16.26
N PHE A 244 12.34 -16.32 16.60
CA PHE A 244 12.84 -16.48 17.97
C PHE A 244 14.26 -15.94 18.10
#